data_AF-A0A3Q7EX30-F1
#
_entry.id   AF-A0A3Q7EX30-F1
#
_cell.length_a   1.000
_cell.length_b   1.000
_cell.length_c   1.000
_cell.angle_alpha   90.00
_cell.angle_beta   90.00
_cell.angle_gamma   90.00
#
_symmetry.space_group_name_H-M   'P 1'
#
loop_
_entity.id
_entity.type
_entity.pdbx_description
1 polymer ?
#
loop_
_entity_poly.entity_id
_entity_poly.type
_entity_poly.pdbx_seq_one_letter_code
_entity_poly.pdbx_strand_id
1 'polypeptide(L)'
;MERSMELPSHLNKEIVANEEDLECTIREQDRFTPIANVVRNMRKILPPNAKIADESQLVIQECVSEFISFVTGEANNHASLSSTRQSPLKTCFGP
;
A
#
# COMPACT_ATOMS: atom_id res chain seq x y z
N MET A 1 18.91 19.44 -27.13
CA MET A 1 17.92 19.44 -26.04
C MET A 1 17.44 18.03 -25.91
N GLU A 2 18.05 17.27 -25.01
CA GLU A 2 17.51 16.05 -24.38
C GLU A 2 18.34 15.92 -23.10
N ARG A 3 17.82 16.45 -22.01
CA ARG A 3 18.46 16.48 -20.70
C ARG A 3 18.18 15.12 -20.08
N SER A 4 19.18 14.24 -20.04
CA SER A 4 19.10 12.97 -19.31
C SER A 4 18.68 13.24 -17.87
N MET A 5 17.47 12.85 -17.53
CA MET A 5 16.96 12.85 -16.17
C MET A 5 17.30 11.46 -15.62
N GLU A 6 18.50 11.31 -15.04
CA GLU A 6 18.84 10.11 -14.28
C GLU A 6 17.89 10.03 -13.07
N LEU A 7 17.08 8.97 -13.02
CA LEU A 7 16.29 8.69 -11.83
C LEU A 7 17.23 8.23 -10.70
N PRO A 8 17.07 8.74 -9.47
CA PRO A 8 17.93 8.36 -8.36
C PRO A 8 17.81 6.85 -8.05
N SER A 9 18.97 6.22 -7.84
CA SER A 9 19.21 4.78 -7.64
C SER A 9 18.57 4.15 -6.40
N HIS A 10 17.61 4.81 -5.75
CA HIS A 10 16.93 4.32 -4.55
C HIS A 10 15.58 3.66 -4.85
N LEU A 11 15.10 3.70 -6.09
CA LEU A 11 13.79 3.19 -6.48
C LEU A 11 13.86 1.99 -7.45
N ASN A 12 14.92 1.18 -7.35
CA ASN A 12 14.97 -0.14 -7.98
C ASN A 12 15.31 -1.16 -6.90
N LYS A 13 14.33 -1.51 -6.07
CA LYS A 13 14.28 -2.87 -5.51
C LYS A 13 13.16 -3.56 -6.26
N GLU A 14 13.57 -4.46 -7.13
CA GLU A 14 12.71 -5.41 -7.80
C GLU A 14 11.79 -6.04 -6.77
N ILE A 15 10.48 -5.89 -6.96
CA ILE A 15 9.46 -6.63 -6.24
C ILE A 15 9.47 -8.02 -6.88
N VAL A 16 10.51 -8.80 -6.57
CA VAL A 16 10.56 -10.24 -6.85
C VAL A 16 10.03 -10.92 -5.60
N ALA A 17 8.97 -11.69 -5.79
CA ALA A 17 8.27 -12.44 -4.76
C ALA A 17 9.24 -13.29 -3.91
N ASN A 18 9.23 -13.04 -2.60
CA ASN A 18 9.50 -14.00 -1.52
C ASN A 18 8.89 -13.41 -0.24
N GLU A 19 7.81 -14.00 0.27
CA GLU A 19 7.08 -13.49 1.44
C GLU A 19 7.86 -13.56 2.76
N GLU A 20 9.02 -14.23 2.79
CA GLU A 20 9.80 -14.44 4.03
C GLU A 20 10.96 -13.44 4.23
N ASP A 21 11.27 -12.57 3.25
CA ASP A 21 12.44 -11.65 3.30
C ASP A 21 12.08 -10.15 3.33
N LEU A 22 10.77 -9.81 3.39
CA LEU A 22 10.30 -8.42 3.59
C LEU A 22 10.38 -7.98 5.07
N GLU A 23 10.98 -8.78 5.95
CA GLU A 23 11.44 -8.33 7.27
C GLU A 23 12.76 -7.54 7.15
N CYS A 24 13.04 -6.95 5.98
CA CYS A 24 14.12 -5.98 5.78
C CYS A 24 13.77 -4.65 6.46
N THR A 25 13.77 -4.64 7.80
CA THR A 25 13.78 -3.46 8.68
C THR A 25 12.71 -2.40 8.36
N ILE A 26 11.45 -2.81 8.17
CA ILE A 26 10.34 -1.83 8.20
C ILE A 26 10.20 -1.39 9.66
N ARG A 27 10.49 -0.12 9.93
CA ARG A 27 10.36 0.43 11.28
C ARG A 27 8.88 0.38 11.65
N GLU A 28 8.56 0.12 12.91
CA GLU A 28 7.15 0.05 13.34
C GLU A 28 6.38 1.36 13.04
N GLN A 29 7.09 2.49 13.06
CA GLN A 29 6.56 3.80 12.68
C GLN A 29 6.16 3.89 11.20
N ASP A 30 6.80 3.13 10.32
CA ASP A 30 6.49 3.08 8.89
C ASP A 30 5.26 2.18 8.61
N ARG A 31 4.89 1.30 9.56
CA ARG A 31 3.70 0.44 9.46
C ARG A 31 2.39 1.18 9.73
N PHE A 32 2.46 2.28 10.49
CA PHE A 32 1.29 3.04 10.90
C PHE A 32 1.27 4.43 10.28
N THR A 33 0.08 4.87 9.89
CA THR A 33 -0.11 6.28 9.55
C THR A 33 0.16 7.13 10.79
N PRO A 34 0.88 8.27 10.69
CA PRO A 34 1.11 9.15 11.84
C PRO A 34 -0.21 9.56 12.51
N ILE A 35 -0.25 9.49 13.85
CA ILE A 35 -1.47 9.74 14.63
C ILE A 35 -2.10 11.11 14.32
N ALA A 36 -1.28 12.13 14.05
CA ALA A 36 -1.74 13.47 13.67
C ALA A 36 -2.59 13.45 12.38
N ASN A 37 -2.25 12.59 11.42
CA ASN A 37 -3.01 12.44 10.17
C ASN A 37 -4.34 11.72 10.42
N VAL A 38 -4.37 10.75 11.35
CA VAL A 38 -5.59 10.08 11.80
C VAL A 38 -6.53 11.09 12.46
N VAL A 39 -6.04 11.81 13.47
CA VAL A 39 -6.81 12.84 14.20
C VAL A 39 -7.32 13.91 13.23
N ARG A 40 -6.49 14.38 12.29
CA ARG A 40 -6.89 15.36 11.28
C ARG A 40 -8.06 14.86 10.42
N ASN A 41 -8.08 13.58 10.04
CA ASN A 41 -9.20 13.02 9.27
C ASN A 41 -10.44 12.82 10.14
N MET A 42 -10.30 12.29 11.36
CA MET A 42 -11.42 12.18 12.31
C MET A 42 -12.08 13.55 12.56
N ARG A 43 -11.30 14.62 12.67
CA ARG A 43 -11.80 15.99 12.86
C ARG A 43 -12.62 16.52 11.69
N LYS A 44 -12.40 16.08 10.46
CA LYS A 44 -13.14 16.57 9.28
C LYS A 44 -14.63 16.21 9.32
N ILE A 45 -14.97 15.09 9.96
CA ILE A 45 -16.35 14.60 10.05
C ILE A 45 -17.04 14.98 11.36
N LEU A 46 -16.29 15.53 12.32
CA LEU A 46 -16.79 15.90 13.64
C LEU A 46 -17.05 17.40 13.75
N PRO A 47 -17.98 17.83 14.61
CA PRO A 47 -18.14 19.23 14.96
C PRO A 47 -16.85 19.87 15.54
N PRO A 48 -16.64 21.19 15.42
CA PRO A 48 -15.41 21.87 15.83
C PRO A 48 -14.97 21.59 17.27
N ASN A 49 -15.91 21.47 18.20
CA ASN A 49 -15.66 21.33 19.64
C ASN A 49 -15.78 19.87 20.14
N ALA A 50 -15.92 18.90 19.24
CA ALA A 50 -15.98 17.50 19.63
C ALA A 50 -14.69 17.07 20.35
N LYS A 51 -14.78 16.14 21.30
CA LYS A 51 -13.61 15.52 21.92
C LYS A 51 -13.39 14.15 21.29
N ILE A 52 -12.13 13.80 21.05
CA ILE A 52 -11.73 12.48 20.58
C ILE A 52 -10.90 11.88 21.72
N ALA A 53 -11.31 10.72 22.23
CA ALA A 53 -10.54 10.03 23.26
C ALA A 53 -9.23 9.51 22.67
N ASP A 54 -8.16 9.50 23.47
CA ASP A 54 -6.83 9.07 23.02
C ASP A 54 -6.85 7.61 22.55
N GLU A 55 -7.54 6.73 23.27
CA GLU A 55 -7.76 5.33 22.87
C GLU A 55 -8.45 5.22 21.50
N SER A 56 -9.40 6.10 21.19
CA SER A 56 -10.05 6.09 19.88
C SER A 56 -9.10 6.45 18.75
N GLN A 57 -8.07 7.24 19.01
CA GLN A 57 -7.07 7.60 18.01
C GLN A 57 -6.20 6.39 17.67
N LEU A 58 -5.82 5.59 18.69
CA LEU A 58 -5.03 4.37 18.54
C LEU A 58 -5.81 3.27 17.82
N VAL A 59 -7.05 3.00 18.24
CA VAL A 59 -7.91 2.00 17.59
C VAL A 59 -8.11 2.33 16.11
N ILE A 60 -8.39 3.59 15.77
CA ILE A 60 -8.57 3.98 14.37
C ILE A 60 -7.26 3.91 13.59
N GLN A 61 -6.10 4.18 14.21
CA GLN A 61 -4.79 4.00 13.57
C GLN A 61 -4.57 2.53 13.17
N GLU A 62 -4.87 1.59 14.07
CA GLU A 62 -4.80 0.15 13.80
C GLU A 62 -5.77 -0.25 12.69
N CYS A 63 -7.05 0.17 12.79
CA CYS A 63 -8.06 -0.12 11.77
C CYS A 63 -7.69 0.42 10.38
N VAL A 64 -7.09 1.61 10.29
CA VAL A 64 -6.68 2.20 9.00
C VAL A 64 -5.54 1.39 8.38
N SER A 65 -4.57 0.94 9.18
CA SER A 65 -3.48 0.10 8.70
C SER A 65 -3.98 -1.27 8.24
N GLU A 66 -4.92 -1.89 8.97
CA GLU A 66 -5.57 -3.13 8.55
C GLU A 66 -6.36 -2.92 7.25
N PHE A 67 -7.11 -1.82 7.14
CA PHE A 67 -7.88 -1.51 5.94
C PHE A 67 -7.01 -1.34 4.70
N ILE A 68 -5.88 -0.62 4.80
CA ILE A 68 -4.92 -0.47 3.70
C ILE A 68 -4.38 -1.85 3.30
N SER A 69 -3.99 -2.67 4.27
CA SER A 69 -3.47 -4.02 4.01
C SER A 69 -4.51 -4.90 3.33
N PHE A 70 -5.76 -4.85 3.78
CA PHE A 70 -6.87 -5.57 3.17
C PHE A 70 -7.10 -5.15 1.71
N VAL A 71 -7.26 -3.85 1.44
CA VAL A 71 -7.54 -3.35 0.08
C VAL A 71 -6.40 -3.66 -0.88
N THR A 72 -5.15 -3.46 -0.44
CA THR A 72 -3.98 -3.73 -1.27
C THR A 72 -3.79 -5.24 -1.52
N GLY A 73 -4.04 -6.08 -0.51
CA GLY A 73 -4.01 -7.54 -0.64
C GLY A 73 -5.02 -8.06 -1.66
N GLU A 74 -6.28 -7.61 -1.59
CA GLU A 74 -7.33 -7.98 -2.55
C GLU A 74 -7.00 -7.53 -3.98
N ALA A 75 -6.51 -6.30 -4.14
CA ALA A 75 -6.10 -5.79 -5.44
C ALA A 75 -4.95 -6.62 -6.05
N ASN A 76 -3.96 -6.99 -5.23
CA ASN A 76 -2.85 -7.82 -5.66
C ASN A 76 -3.30 -9.23 -6.07
N ASN A 77 -4.19 -9.85 -5.28
CA ASN A 77 -4.79 -11.13 -5.59
C ASN A 77 -5.53 -11.09 -6.94
N HIS A 78 -6.32 -10.04 -7.20
CA HIS A 78 -7.02 -9.89 -8.48
C HIS A 78 -6.08 -9.61 -9.65
N ALA A 79 -5.02 -8.83 -9.44
CA ALA A 79 -4.02 -8.53 -10.46
C ALA A 79 -3.22 -9.78 -10.88
N SER A 80 -2.86 -10.65 -9.94
CA SER A 80 -2.15 -11.91 -10.21
C SER A 80 -3.06 -12.92 -10.92
N LEU A 81 -4.34 -13.01 -10.52
CA LEU A 81 -5.35 -13.85 -11.17
C LEU A 81 -5.65 -13.41 -12.61
N SER A 82 -5.78 -12.12 -12.85
CA SER A 82 -6.03 -11.57 -14.20
C SER A 82 -4.83 -11.72 -15.13
N SER A 83 -3.60 -11.58 -14.60
CA SER A 83 -2.37 -11.83 -15.36
C SER A 83 -2.20 -13.32 -15.72
N THR A 84 -2.61 -14.23 -14.83
CA THR A 84 -2.54 -15.69 -15.06
C THR A 84 -3.61 -16.19 -16.04
N ARG A 85 -4.72 -15.47 -16.19
CA ARG A 85 -5.78 -15.83 -17.16
C ARG A 85 -5.50 -15.38 -18.60
N GLN A 86 -4.40 -14.68 -18.88
CA GLN A 86 -4.05 -14.23 -20.23
C GLN A 86 -3.02 -15.12 -20.95
N SER A 87 -3.06 -16.43 -20.69
CA SER A 87 -2.55 -17.47 -21.60
C SER A 87 -3.57 -18.60 -21.65
N PRO A 88 -4.33 -18.75 -22.76
CA PRO A 88 -3.85 -19.59 -23.84
C PRO A 88 -4.35 -19.13 -25.24
N LEU A 89 -3.84 -18.01 -25.79
CA LEU A 89 -4.16 -17.65 -27.20
C LEU A 89 -2.99 -16.93 -27.89
N LYS A 90 -1.79 -17.53 -27.89
CA LYS A 90 -0.68 -17.08 -28.76
C LYS A 90 0.23 -18.20 -29.24
N THR A 91 -0.31 -19.30 -29.81
CA THR A 91 0.45 -20.19 -30.71
C THR A 91 -0.48 -20.97 -31.66
N CYS A 92 -1.27 -20.27 -32.47
CA CYS A 92 -1.93 -20.85 -33.66
C CYS A 92 -1.74 -19.96 -34.91
N PHE A 93 -0.60 -19.30 -35.03
CA PHE A 93 -0.12 -18.80 -36.32
C PHE A 93 1.03 -19.70 -36.74
N GLY A 94 0.68 -20.71 -37.55
CA GLY A 94 1.66 -21.46 -38.32
C GLY A 94 2.27 -20.59 -39.43
N PRO A 95 3.28 -21.10 -40.15
CA PRO A 95 3.59 -20.61 -41.49
C PRO A 95 2.45 -20.93 -42.47
#